data_AF-Q4SVA0-F1
#
_entry.id   AF-Q4SVA0-F1
#
_cell.length_a   1.000
_cell.length_b   1.000
_cell.length_c   1.000
_cell.angle_alpha   90.00
_cell.angle_beta   90.00
_cell.angle_gamma   90.00
#
_symmetry.space_group_name_H-M   'P 1'
#
loop_
_entity.id
_entity.type
_entity.pdbx_description
1 polymer ?
#
loop_
_entity_poly.entity_id
_entity_poly.type
_entity_poly.pdbx_seq_one_letter_code
_entity_poly.pdbx_strand_id
1 'polypeptide(L)'
;MNKAADCLLVSGGIPHFLWELNAVWLQSRRGQLSCWVTLNTSHHATSLPIFISSQYIKDFYNKTMINRTGAALNEETLTLMYSLTVSVFAIGGLLGSLIVGMLVTRFGRKGTVIKTTMLVFVAGSLMGFGRICRSPEMVIIGRFITGIHSGISLSVVPMYLGEIAPKSLRGFLGLVPCIFISTGVFLAQILGLHELLGKEEFWPLFLAVVVIPTFIQLILLPWFPESPRYLLIEKDNVHATITAGVPFLITAELFKQSHRPAAYIIGGSLNWVSNFTVGFIFPFMQMSAGAYSYLVFATVCFSVAIYVYFIIPETKNKTFMEISQMFSRK
;
A
#
# COMPACT_ATOMS: atom_id res chain seq x y z
N MET A 1 -5.12 29.54 -16.51
CA MET A 1 -6.43 29.00 -16.10
C MET A 1 -7.18 28.60 -17.36
N ASN A 2 -7.83 27.43 -17.39
CA ASN A 2 -8.57 26.85 -18.53
C ASN A 2 -7.77 26.22 -19.69
N LYS A 3 -6.81 25.33 -19.38
CA LYS A 3 -6.42 24.25 -20.33
C LYS A 3 -6.77 22.84 -19.84
N ALA A 4 -7.17 22.70 -18.57
CA ALA A 4 -7.61 21.43 -17.99
C ALA A 4 -9.10 21.13 -18.27
N ALA A 5 -9.91 22.15 -18.57
CA ALA A 5 -11.33 21.99 -18.87
C ALA A 5 -11.58 21.58 -20.34
N ASP A 6 -10.77 22.07 -21.28
CA ASP A 6 -10.97 21.78 -22.71
C ASP A 6 -10.59 20.35 -23.11
N CYS A 7 -9.72 19.69 -22.34
CA CYS A 7 -9.39 18.27 -22.57
C CYS A 7 -10.51 17.32 -22.08
N LEU A 8 -11.42 17.80 -21.23
CA LEU A 8 -12.58 17.02 -20.76
C LEU A 8 -13.75 17.03 -21.75
N LEU A 9 -13.72 17.88 -22.79
CA LEU A 9 -14.84 18.07 -23.72
C LEU A 9 -14.66 17.39 -25.09
N VAL A 10 -13.44 16.97 -25.45
CA VAL A 10 -13.14 16.43 -26.80
C VAL A 10 -13.08 14.89 -26.87
N SER A 11 -13.13 14.19 -25.73
CA SER A 11 -13.25 12.73 -25.72
C SER A 11 -14.35 12.29 -24.76
N GLY A 12 -15.38 11.68 -25.31
CA GLY A 12 -16.59 11.31 -24.60
C GLY A 12 -16.35 10.55 -23.29
N GLY A 13 -16.83 11.14 -22.21
CA GLY A 13 -17.34 10.42 -21.05
C GLY A 13 -16.33 10.05 -19.98
N ILE A 14 -16.62 10.52 -18.77
CA ILE A 14 -16.29 9.95 -17.45
C ILE A 14 -16.05 8.41 -17.44
N PRO A 15 -16.76 7.55 -18.22
CA PRO A 15 -16.42 6.13 -18.42
C PRO A 15 -15.00 5.82 -18.95
N HIS A 16 -14.42 6.62 -19.85
CA HIS A 16 -13.06 6.37 -20.40
C HIS A 16 -11.94 6.64 -19.37
N PHE A 17 -12.21 7.52 -18.40
CA PHE A 17 -11.31 7.78 -17.26
C PHE A 17 -11.35 6.62 -16.25
N LEU A 18 -12.55 6.11 -15.93
CA LEU A 18 -12.78 4.90 -15.12
C LEU A 18 -12.19 3.61 -15.75
N TRP A 19 -11.89 3.66 -17.04
CA TRP A 19 -11.35 2.56 -17.83
C TRP A 19 -9.83 2.38 -17.69
N GLU A 20 -9.03 3.43 -17.85
CA GLU A 20 -7.58 3.35 -17.63
C GLU A 20 -7.24 3.05 -16.16
N LEU A 21 -8.14 3.46 -15.26
CA LEU A 21 -8.15 3.10 -13.87
C LEU A 21 -8.18 1.58 -13.66
N ASN A 22 -9.11 0.87 -14.30
CA ASN A 22 -9.28 -0.58 -14.15
C ASN A 22 -8.15 -1.40 -14.78
N ALA A 23 -7.59 -0.98 -15.92
CA ALA A 23 -6.52 -1.72 -16.60
C ALA A 23 -5.20 -1.76 -15.79
N VAL A 24 -4.82 -0.63 -15.18
CA VAL A 24 -3.68 -0.54 -14.25
C VAL A 24 -3.97 -1.33 -12.96
N TRP A 25 -5.22 -1.30 -12.50
CA TRP A 25 -5.69 -2.01 -11.31
C TRP A 25 -5.62 -3.55 -11.46
N LEU A 26 -5.85 -4.06 -12.66
CA LEU A 26 -5.95 -5.51 -12.91
C LEU A 26 -4.60 -6.19 -13.12
N GLN A 27 -3.63 -5.49 -13.70
CA GLN A 27 -2.28 -6.03 -13.90
C GLN A 27 -1.53 -6.17 -12.57
N SER A 28 -1.88 -5.35 -11.57
CA SER A 28 -1.41 -5.46 -10.18
C SER A 28 -2.10 -6.60 -9.40
N ARG A 29 -3.32 -7.01 -9.81
CA ARG A 29 -4.20 -7.88 -9.01
C ARG A 29 -3.98 -9.39 -9.13
N ARG A 30 -3.44 -9.93 -10.22
CA ARG A 30 -3.19 -11.40 -10.28
C ARG A 30 -2.18 -11.84 -9.21
N GLY A 31 -1.24 -10.97 -8.82
CA GLY A 31 -0.31 -11.23 -7.71
C GLY A 31 -0.81 -10.76 -6.34
N GLN A 32 -1.37 -9.54 -6.26
CA GLN A 32 -1.76 -8.94 -4.97
C GLN A 32 -2.98 -9.59 -4.32
N LEU A 33 -4.02 -9.94 -5.10
CA LEU A 33 -5.23 -10.54 -4.53
C LEU A 33 -4.97 -11.97 -4.05
N SER A 34 -4.14 -12.74 -4.78
CA SER A 34 -3.76 -14.10 -4.40
C SER A 34 -2.91 -14.10 -3.13
N CYS A 35 -1.95 -13.19 -2.98
CA CYS A 35 -1.17 -13.09 -1.74
C CYS A 35 -2.04 -12.65 -0.55
N TRP A 36 -2.95 -11.70 -0.75
CA TRP A 36 -3.81 -11.17 0.32
C TRP A 36 -4.88 -12.16 0.78
N VAL A 37 -5.54 -12.87 -0.15
CA VAL A 37 -6.57 -13.87 0.17
C VAL A 37 -5.95 -15.13 0.79
N THR A 38 -4.78 -15.59 0.32
CA THR A 38 -4.11 -16.79 0.88
C THR A 38 -3.63 -16.56 2.32
N LEU A 39 -3.33 -15.32 2.71
CA LEU A 39 -2.91 -14.96 4.06
C LEU A 39 -4.04 -14.97 5.11
N ASN A 40 -5.31 -14.89 4.68
CA ASN A 40 -6.46 -14.81 5.58
C ASN A 40 -7.27 -16.11 5.67
N THR A 41 -6.86 -17.18 4.96
CA THR A 41 -7.61 -18.45 4.88
C THR A 41 -6.92 -19.64 5.55
N SER A 42 -5.86 -19.45 6.33
CA SER A 42 -5.19 -20.54 7.04
C SER A 42 -5.87 -20.85 8.38
N HIS A 43 -6.50 -22.03 8.42
CA HIS A 43 -7.34 -22.65 9.46
C HIS A 43 -6.76 -22.81 10.90
N HIS A 44 -5.68 -22.13 11.28
CA HIS A 44 -5.07 -22.19 12.63
C HIS A 44 -4.77 -20.77 13.15
N ALA A 45 -5.81 -19.93 13.22
CA ALA A 45 -5.65 -18.49 13.46
C ALA A 45 -5.29 -18.09 14.91
N THR A 46 -5.39 -18.99 15.89
CA THR A 46 -5.08 -18.67 17.31
C THR A 46 -3.60 -18.83 17.67
N SER A 47 -2.79 -19.46 16.81
CA SER A 47 -1.36 -19.71 17.04
C SER A 47 -0.43 -18.89 16.14
N LEU A 48 -0.98 -17.99 15.33
CA LEU A 48 -0.18 -17.14 14.46
C LEU A 48 0.53 -16.04 15.27
N PRO A 49 1.82 -15.78 15.03
CA PRO A 49 2.63 -14.81 15.78
C PRO A 49 2.05 -13.38 15.85
N ILE A 50 1.28 -12.98 14.83
CA ILE A 50 0.58 -11.69 14.78
C ILE A 50 -0.55 -11.61 15.82
N PHE A 51 -1.24 -12.71 16.10
CA PHE A 51 -2.29 -12.78 17.12
C PHE A 51 -1.70 -12.84 18.53
N ILE A 52 -0.56 -13.51 18.72
CA ILE A 52 0.17 -13.49 20.00
C ILE A 52 0.63 -12.05 20.30
N SER A 53 1.17 -11.35 19.30
CA SER A 53 1.54 -9.92 19.42
C SER A 53 0.34 -9.02 19.73
N SER A 54 -0.86 -9.37 19.23
CA SER A 54 -2.09 -8.60 19.51
C SER A 54 -2.46 -8.62 20.99
N GLN A 55 -2.25 -9.76 21.67
CA GLN A 55 -2.56 -9.90 23.08
C GLN A 55 -1.64 -9.02 23.94
N TYR A 56 -0.34 -9.00 23.64
CA TYR A 56 0.60 -8.14 24.39
C TYR A 56 0.33 -6.64 24.24
N ILE A 57 -0.12 -6.20 23.06
CA ILE A 57 -0.51 -4.79 22.84
C ILE A 57 -1.78 -4.47 23.64
N LYS A 58 -2.77 -5.37 23.64
CA LYS A 58 -3.99 -5.24 24.45
C LYS A 58 -3.65 -5.21 25.95
N ASP A 59 -2.82 -6.13 26.43
CA ASP A 59 -2.38 -6.16 27.82
C ASP A 59 -1.64 -4.87 28.21
N PHE A 60 -0.80 -4.34 27.32
CA PHE A 60 -0.14 -3.04 27.49
C PHE A 60 -1.16 -1.89 27.61
N TYR A 61 -2.20 -1.85 26.77
CA TYR A 61 -3.24 -0.84 26.84
C TYR A 61 -4.01 -0.91 28.15
N ASN A 62 -4.42 -2.12 28.56
CA ASN A 62 -5.12 -2.32 29.82
C ASN A 62 -4.24 -1.91 31.03
N LYS A 63 -3.00 -2.41 31.11
CA LYS A 63 -2.04 -2.03 32.18
C LYS A 63 -1.83 -0.52 32.25
N THR A 64 -1.73 0.15 31.09
CA THR A 64 -1.54 1.60 31.04
C THR A 64 -2.77 2.37 31.51
N MET A 65 -3.97 1.93 31.15
CA MET A 65 -5.21 2.58 31.57
C MET A 65 -5.52 2.36 33.04
N ILE A 66 -5.22 1.17 33.58
CA ILE A 66 -5.27 0.90 35.03
C ILE A 66 -4.38 1.90 35.78
N ASN A 67 -3.15 2.10 35.31
CA ASN A 67 -2.22 3.06 35.94
C ASN A 67 -2.70 4.52 35.86
N ARG A 68 -3.48 4.89 34.83
CA ARG A 68 -3.95 6.27 34.63
C ARG A 68 -5.28 6.57 35.33
N THR A 69 -6.19 5.61 35.34
CA THR A 69 -7.59 5.81 35.78
C THR A 69 -7.97 5.01 37.02
N GLY A 70 -7.13 4.04 37.43
CA GLY A 70 -7.41 3.12 38.53
C GLY A 70 -8.37 1.98 38.17
N ALA A 71 -8.94 1.96 36.96
CA ALA A 71 -9.90 0.96 36.51
C ALA A 71 -9.39 0.18 35.29
N ALA A 72 -9.70 -1.12 35.24
CA ALA A 72 -9.45 -1.96 34.08
C ALA A 72 -10.44 -1.63 32.96
N LEU A 73 -9.99 -1.74 31.71
CA LEU A 73 -10.87 -1.57 30.55
C LEU A 73 -11.73 -2.82 30.33
N ASN A 74 -12.99 -2.62 29.97
CA ASN A 74 -13.86 -3.68 29.47
C ASN A 74 -13.28 -4.28 28.17
N GLU A 75 -13.52 -5.57 27.92
CA GLU A 75 -12.99 -6.26 26.74
C GLU A 75 -13.43 -5.63 25.41
N GLU A 76 -14.65 -5.11 25.35
CA GLU A 76 -15.17 -4.38 24.18
C GLU A 76 -14.35 -3.11 23.90
N THR A 77 -14.10 -2.30 24.92
CA THR A 77 -13.29 -1.08 24.81
C THR A 77 -11.85 -1.41 24.43
N LEU A 78 -11.29 -2.48 24.98
CA LEU A 78 -9.94 -2.92 24.66
C LEU A 78 -9.82 -3.38 23.20
N THR A 79 -10.83 -4.12 22.73
CA THR A 79 -10.92 -4.56 21.34
C THR A 79 -11.16 -3.39 20.40
N LEU A 80 -11.96 -2.39 20.81
CA LEU A 80 -12.15 -1.16 20.05
C LEU A 80 -10.83 -0.38 19.90
N MET A 81 -10.09 -0.19 20.99
CA MET A 81 -8.79 0.48 20.95
C MET A 81 -7.78 -0.26 20.06
N TYR A 82 -7.71 -1.59 20.17
CA TYR A 82 -6.85 -2.40 19.30
C TYR A 82 -7.27 -2.31 17.83
N SER A 83 -8.57 -2.41 17.54
CA SER A 83 -9.12 -2.31 16.19
C SER A 83 -8.84 -0.94 15.58
N LEU A 84 -8.92 0.13 16.38
CA LEU A 84 -8.51 1.48 16.00
C LEU A 84 -7.01 1.53 15.65
N THR A 85 -6.14 0.96 16.49
CA THR A 85 -4.68 0.89 16.24
C THR A 85 -4.33 0.19 14.93
N VAL A 86 -5.06 -0.87 14.57
CA VAL A 86 -4.85 -1.58 13.30
C VAL A 86 -5.42 -0.77 12.12
N SER A 87 -6.62 -0.23 12.27
CA SER A 87 -7.36 0.42 11.17
C SER A 87 -6.83 1.82 10.81
N VAL A 88 -6.25 2.54 11.78
CA VAL A 88 -5.69 3.88 11.54
C VAL A 88 -4.54 3.86 10.53
N PHE A 89 -3.83 2.73 10.42
CA PHE A 89 -2.83 2.51 9.36
C PHE A 89 -3.45 2.63 7.98
N ALA A 90 -4.65 2.06 7.78
CA ALA A 90 -5.34 2.12 6.50
C ALA A 90 -5.86 3.54 6.18
N ILE A 91 -6.33 4.27 7.19
CA ILE A 91 -6.70 5.69 7.04
C ILE A 91 -5.49 6.52 6.61
N GLY A 92 -4.34 6.32 7.26
CA GLY A 92 -3.08 6.94 6.87
C GLY A 92 -2.73 6.61 5.42
N GLY A 93 -2.85 5.34 5.03
CA GLY A 93 -2.60 4.88 3.66
C GLY A 93 -3.49 5.54 2.62
N LEU A 94 -4.78 5.70 2.91
CA LEU A 94 -5.72 6.43 2.05
C LEU A 94 -5.25 7.87 1.86
N LEU A 95 -4.96 8.58 2.94
CA LEU A 95 -4.48 9.96 2.90
C LEU A 95 -3.17 10.08 2.09
N GLY A 96 -2.23 9.15 2.31
CA GLY A 96 -0.99 9.08 1.55
C GLY A 96 -1.20 8.88 0.06
N SER A 97 -2.14 7.99 -0.32
CA SER A 97 -2.47 7.72 -1.72
C SER A 97 -3.15 8.90 -2.44
N LEU A 98 -3.87 9.76 -1.71
CA LEU A 98 -4.48 10.97 -2.27
C LEU A 98 -3.45 12.10 -2.47
N ILE A 99 -2.52 12.24 -1.53
CA ILE A 99 -1.51 13.32 -1.56
C ILE A 99 -0.36 13.02 -2.53
N VAL A 100 -0.12 11.75 -2.86
CA VAL A 100 1.03 11.32 -3.68
C VAL A 100 1.15 12.05 -5.01
N GLY A 101 0.03 12.35 -5.68
CA GLY A 101 0.02 13.08 -6.95
C GLY A 101 0.73 14.44 -6.85
N MET A 102 0.44 15.19 -5.80
CA MET A 102 1.08 16.49 -5.55
C MET A 102 2.57 16.33 -5.25
N LEU A 103 2.95 15.30 -4.49
CA LEU A 103 4.34 15.06 -4.11
C LEU A 103 5.20 14.66 -5.31
N VAL A 104 4.73 13.74 -6.16
CA VAL A 104 5.52 13.25 -7.31
C VAL A 104 5.72 14.32 -8.38
N THR A 105 4.75 15.22 -8.55
CA THR A 105 4.89 16.37 -9.45
C THR A 105 5.87 17.40 -8.87
N ARG A 106 5.86 17.62 -7.55
CA ARG A 106 6.73 18.63 -6.91
C ARG A 106 8.17 18.15 -6.72
N PHE A 107 8.38 16.91 -6.34
CA PHE A 107 9.68 16.39 -5.90
C PHE A 107 10.27 15.32 -6.80
N GLY A 108 9.56 14.91 -7.85
CA GLY A 108 9.94 13.73 -8.62
C GLY A 108 9.60 12.44 -7.88
N ARG A 109 9.84 11.30 -8.51
CA ARG A 109 9.44 10.00 -7.97
C ARG A 109 10.45 9.58 -6.90
N LYS A 110 11.74 9.56 -7.24
CA LYS A 110 12.82 9.28 -6.28
C LYS A 110 12.83 10.29 -5.14
N GLY A 111 12.74 11.59 -5.47
CA GLY A 111 12.72 12.65 -4.46
C GLY A 111 11.54 12.56 -3.49
N THR A 112 10.37 12.10 -3.94
CA THR A 112 9.23 11.82 -3.06
C THR A 112 9.56 10.71 -2.07
N VAL A 113 10.06 9.56 -2.55
CA VAL A 113 10.40 8.41 -1.68
C VAL A 113 11.43 8.79 -0.61
N ILE A 114 12.48 9.54 -0.99
CA ILE A 114 13.52 9.99 -0.06
C ILE A 114 12.92 10.90 1.02
N LYS A 115 12.11 11.88 0.65
CA LYS A 115 11.56 12.85 1.61
C LYS A 115 10.53 12.21 2.55
N THR A 116 9.71 11.30 2.04
CA THR A 116 8.66 10.66 2.84
C THR A 116 9.22 9.58 3.76
N THR A 117 10.41 9.04 3.48
CA THR A 117 11.13 8.11 4.36
C THR A 117 11.33 8.70 5.79
N MET A 118 11.41 10.02 5.93
CA MET A 118 11.47 10.68 7.25
C MET A 118 10.27 10.35 8.14
N LEU A 119 9.09 10.13 7.56
CA LEU A 119 7.88 9.74 8.28
C LEU A 119 8.05 8.39 8.99
N VAL A 120 8.82 7.47 8.40
CA VAL A 120 9.06 6.14 8.98
C VAL A 120 9.94 6.23 10.21
N PHE A 121 10.97 7.08 10.21
CA PHE A 121 11.83 7.29 11.38
C PHE A 121 11.02 7.88 12.55
N VAL A 122 10.19 8.88 12.28
CA VAL A 122 9.28 9.46 13.28
C VAL A 122 8.32 8.39 13.81
N ALA A 123 7.67 7.65 12.91
CA ALA A 123 6.70 6.63 13.30
C ALA A 123 7.31 5.45 14.07
N GLY A 124 8.47 4.95 13.60
CA GLY A 124 9.22 3.89 14.27
C GLY A 124 9.69 4.31 15.66
N SER A 125 10.10 5.56 15.83
CA SER A 125 10.43 6.12 17.15
C SER A 125 9.20 6.16 18.06
N LEU A 126 8.06 6.69 17.57
CA LEU A 126 6.82 6.74 18.34
C LEU A 126 6.35 5.35 18.78
N MET A 127 6.38 4.35 17.88
CA MET A 127 5.98 2.98 18.20
C MET A 127 6.98 2.28 19.13
N GLY A 128 8.29 2.47 18.91
CA GLY A 128 9.33 1.86 19.74
C GLY A 128 9.37 2.40 21.17
N PHE A 129 9.21 3.71 21.35
CA PHE A 129 9.21 4.36 22.67
C PHE A 129 7.83 4.36 23.35
N GLY A 130 6.75 3.98 22.66
CA GLY A 130 5.38 4.03 23.19
C GLY A 130 5.20 3.26 24.51
N ARG A 131 5.90 2.14 24.68
CA ARG A 131 5.90 1.38 25.95
C ARG A 131 6.62 2.13 27.07
N ILE A 132 7.80 2.68 26.80
CA ILE A 132 8.63 3.40 27.78
C ILE A 132 7.87 4.62 28.31
N CYS A 133 7.22 5.36 27.41
CA CYS A 133 6.40 6.52 27.74
C CYS A 133 5.01 6.15 28.31
N ARG A 134 4.67 4.86 28.40
CA ARG A 134 3.35 4.37 28.86
C ARG A 134 2.20 5.10 28.14
N SER A 135 2.25 5.12 26.81
CA SER A 135 1.27 5.81 25.97
C SER A 135 0.77 4.94 24.81
N PRO A 136 -0.50 4.48 24.85
CA PRO A 136 -1.17 3.85 23.72
C PRO A 136 -1.27 4.80 22.52
N GLU A 137 -1.41 6.10 22.78
CA GLU A 137 -1.58 7.14 21.76
C GLU A 137 -0.36 7.22 20.83
N MET A 138 0.85 7.10 21.37
CA MET A 138 2.08 7.09 20.56
C MET A 138 2.10 5.94 19.55
N VAL A 139 1.59 4.76 19.93
CA VAL A 139 1.51 3.61 19.02
C VAL A 139 0.47 3.87 17.93
N ILE A 140 -0.70 4.41 18.27
CA ILE A 140 -1.76 4.76 17.31
C ILE A 140 -1.27 5.81 16.30
N ILE A 141 -0.63 6.89 16.79
CA ILE A 141 -0.09 7.96 15.95
C ILE A 141 1.03 7.42 15.06
N GLY A 142 1.92 6.58 15.61
CA GLY A 142 2.95 5.92 14.83
C GLY A 142 2.37 5.08 13.69
N ARG A 143 1.34 4.26 13.97
CA ARG A 143 0.63 3.47 12.96
C ARG A 143 0.01 4.34 11.86
N PHE A 144 -0.63 5.46 12.23
CA PHE A 144 -1.17 6.42 11.26
C PHE A 144 -0.08 6.98 10.34
N ILE A 145 1.04 7.44 10.90
CA ILE A 145 2.16 8.03 10.13
C ILE A 145 2.81 6.97 9.22
N THR A 146 3.03 5.74 9.70
CA THR A 146 3.50 4.65 8.82
C THR A 146 2.51 4.37 7.69
N GLY A 147 1.21 4.47 7.97
CA GLY A 147 0.15 4.35 6.98
C GLY A 147 0.31 5.35 5.84
N ILE A 148 0.49 6.63 6.18
CA ILE A 148 0.73 7.70 5.18
C ILE A 148 1.92 7.35 4.29
N HIS A 149 3.04 6.95 4.90
CA HIS A 149 4.22 6.54 4.15
C HIS A 149 3.94 5.33 3.23
N SER A 150 3.26 4.30 3.73
CA SER A 150 2.89 3.12 2.94
C SER A 150 1.97 3.48 1.78
N GLY A 151 1.00 4.38 1.97
CA GLY A 151 0.10 4.82 0.90
C GLY A 151 0.80 5.56 -0.23
N ILE A 152 1.74 6.43 0.14
CA ILE A 152 2.62 7.10 -0.82
C ILE A 152 3.48 6.06 -1.54
N SER A 153 4.19 5.20 -0.80
CA SER A 153 5.16 4.24 -1.35
C SER A 153 4.52 3.23 -2.30
N LEU A 154 3.35 2.68 -1.96
CA LEU A 154 2.60 1.77 -2.82
C LEU A 154 2.17 2.39 -4.15
N SER A 155 2.08 3.73 -4.21
CA SER A 155 1.74 4.45 -5.43
C SER A 155 2.98 4.89 -6.21
N VAL A 156 4.03 5.37 -5.53
CA VAL A 156 5.25 5.90 -6.18
C VAL A 156 6.15 4.80 -6.72
N VAL A 157 6.35 3.71 -5.98
CA VAL A 157 7.31 2.65 -6.36
C VAL A 157 6.94 1.99 -7.70
N PRO A 158 5.71 1.50 -7.92
CA PRO A 158 5.33 0.94 -9.23
C PRO A 158 5.34 1.98 -10.36
N MET A 159 5.04 3.24 -10.04
CA MET A 159 5.16 4.35 -11.01
C MET A 159 6.62 4.56 -11.43
N TYR A 160 7.54 4.62 -10.47
CA TYR A 160 8.97 4.78 -10.70
C TYR A 160 9.54 3.60 -11.51
N LEU A 161 9.26 2.37 -11.09
CA LEU A 161 9.71 1.17 -11.81
C LEU A 161 9.16 1.12 -13.24
N GLY A 162 7.88 1.48 -13.44
CA GLY A 162 7.27 1.52 -14.77
C GLY A 162 7.85 2.59 -15.70
N GLU A 163 8.38 3.69 -15.14
CA GLU A 163 8.99 4.78 -15.89
C GLU A 163 10.47 4.53 -16.22
N ILE A 164 11.20 3.76 -15.40
CA ILE A 164 12.61 3.39 -15.67
C ILE A 164 12.75 2.05 -16.43
N ALA A 165 11.72 1.21 -16.44
CA ALA A 165 11.80 -0.14 -17.00
C ALA A 165 11.94 -0.16 -18.54
N PRO A 166 12.89 -0.94 -19.09
CA PRO A 166 12.96 -1.20 -20.52
C PRO A 166 11.77 -2.05 -20.99
N LYS A 167 11.38 -1.93 -22.26
CA LYS A 167 10.13 -2.52 -22.81
C LYS A 167 10.01 -4.03 -22.57
N SER A 168 11.11 -4.77 -22.71
CA SER A 168 11.14 -6.24 -22.56
C SER A 168 10.92 -6.71 -21.11
N LEU A 169 11.30 -5.90 -20.12
CA LEU A 169 11.26 -6.27 -18.70
C LEU A 169 10.15 -5.55 -17.93
N ARG A 170 9.43 -4.61 -18.54
CA ARG A 170 8.39 -3.81 -17.85
C ARG A 170 7.31 -4.64 -17.18
N GLY A 171 6.87 -5.73 -17.83
CA GLY A 171 5.89 -6.65 -17.24
C GLY A 171 6.40 -7.29 -15.94
N PHE A 172 7.65 -7.76 -15.94
CA PHE A 172 8.30 -8.34 -14.76
C PHE A 172 8.53 -7.29 -13.67
N LEU A 173 9.10 -6.13 -14.03
CA LEU A 173 9.38 -5.04 -13.07
C LEU A 173 8.10 -4.45 -12.45
N GLY A 174 6.94 -4.58 -13.12
CA GLY A 174 5.64 -4.26 -12.53
C GLY A 174 5.18 -5.22 -11.42
N LEU A 175 5.66 -6.46 -11.43
CA LEU A 175 5.33 -7.48 -10.42
C LEU A 175 6.25 -7.44 -9.20
N VAL A 176 7.47 -6.89 -9.37
CA VAL A 176 8.48 -6.79 -8.31
C VAL A 176 7.95 -6.20 -7.00
N PRO A 177 7.19 -5.10 -6.97
CA PRO A 177 6.62 -4.57 -5.73
C PRO A 177 5.77 -5.58 -4.97
N CYS A 178 4.99 -6.39 -5.69
CA CYS A 178 4.12 -7.39 -5.08
C CYS A 178 4.95 -8.51 -4.42
N ILE A 179 6.03 -8.94 -5.08
CA ILE A 179 6.96 -9.93 -4.54
C ILE A 179 7.58 -9.41 -3.25
N PHE A 180 8.08 -8.17 -3.24
CA PHE A 180 8.69 -7.58 -2.04
C PHE A 180 7.68 -7.35 -0.90
N ILE A 181 6.43 -6.99 -1.20
CA ILE A 181 5.36 -6.91 -0.19
C ILE A 181 5.14 -8.28 0.45
N SER A 182 4.98 -9.34 -0.35
CA SER A 182 4.74 -10.69 0.16
C SER A 182 5.91 -11.21 0.98
N THR A 183 7.14 -11.01 0.50
CA THR A 183 8.35 -11.36 1.25
C THR A 183 8.44 -10.57 2.57
N GLY A 184 8.10 -9.27 2.55
CA GLY A 184 8.09 -8.44 3.75
C GLY A 184 7.07 -8.92 4.80
N VAL A 185 5.86 -9.28 4.37
CA VAL A 185 4.83 -9.85 5.26
C VAL A 185 5.30 -11.19 5.84
N PHE A 186 5.87 -12.05 5.01
CA PHE A 186 6.42 -13.33 5.46
C PHE A 186 7.54 -13.15 6.50
N LEU A 187 8.49 -12.23 6.25
CA LEU A 187 9.54 -11.91 7.21
C LEU A 187 8.98 -11.32 8.51
N ALA A 188 7.95 -10.48 8.43
CA ALA A 188 7.27 -9.96 9.62
C ALA A 188 6.59 -11.07 10.43
N GLN A 189 6.02 -12.10 9.78
CA GLN A 189 5.47 -13.27 10.46
C GLN A 189 6.56 -14.07 11.18
N ILE A 190 7.72 -14.27 10.53
CA ILE A 190 8.86 -14.93 11.17
C ILE A 190 9.34 -14.13 12.38
N LEU A 191 9.60 -12.82 12.22
CA LEU A 191 10.07 -11.97 13.32
C LEU A 191 9.08 -11.89 14.48
N GLY A 192 7.78 -12.00 14.19
CA GLY A 192 6.73 -12.01 15.21
C GLY A 192 6.63 -13.31 16.00
N LEU A 193 7.40 -14.37 15.67
CA LEU A 193 7.43 -15.61 16.45
C LEU A 193 7.86 -15.34 17.89
N HIS A 194 7.26 -16.09 18.82
CA HIS A 194 7.57 -16.00 20.24
C HIS A 194 9.07 -16.21 20.53
N GLU A 195 9.76 -17.04 19.75
CA GLU A 195 11.20 -17.28 19.90
C GLU A 195 12.07 -16.09 19.47
N LEU A 196 11.55 -15.17 18.65
CA LEU A 196 12.25 -14.00 18.13
C LEU A 196 11.77 -12.73 18.85
N LEU A 197 11.05 -11.84 18.15
CA LEU A 197 10.60 -10.55 18.68
C LEU A 197 9.15 -10.58 19.17
N GLY A 198 8.48 -11.72 19.08
CA GLY A 198 7.10 -11.93 19.54
C GLY A 198 6.94 -12.15 21.04
N LYS A 199 7.90 -11.74 21.88
CA LYS A 199 7.80 -11.81 23.35
C LYS A 199 7.17 -10.54 23.91
N GLU A 200 6.61 -10.61 25.12
CA GLU A 200 6.05 -9.43 25.80
C GLU A 200 7.09 -8.30 25.88
N GLU A 201 8.37 -8.60 26.08
CA GLU A 201 9.43 -7.58 26.19
C GLU A 201 9.73 -6.85 24.87
N PHE A 202 9.70 -7.55 23.74
CA PHE A 202 10.25 -7.08 22.46
C PHE A 202 9.21 -6.59 21.44
N TRP A 203 7.91 -6.63 21.74
CA TRP A 203 6.89 -6.15 20.79
C TRP A 203 7.07 -4.68 20.32
N PRO A 204 7.59 -3.72 21.12
CA PRO A 204 7.84 -2.36 20.61
C PRO A 204 8.98 -2.35 19.59
N LEU A 205 10.01 -3.17 19.81
CA LEU A 205 11.13 -3.35 18.87
C LEU A 205 10.65 -3.99 17.57
N PHE A 206 9.73 -4.96 17.67
CA PHE A 206 9.08 -5.56 16.50
C PHE A 206 8.40 -4.50 15.61
N LEU A 207 7.68 -3.53 16.20
CA LEU A 207 7.07 -2.44 15.44
C LEU A 207 8.09 -1.43 14.90
N ALA A 208 9.19 -1.19 15.62
CA ALA A 208 10.23 -0.25 15.24
C ALA A 208 11.22 -0.80 14.20
N VAL A 209 11.28 -2.13 14.00
CA VAL A 209 12.25 -2.80 13.11
C VAL A 209 12.20 -2.29 11.65
N VAL A 210 11.06 -1.74 11.23
CA VAL A 210 10.85 -1.11 9.91
C VAL A 210 11.84 0.03 9.62
N VAL A 211 12.45 0.62 10.65
CA VAL A 211 13.48 1.64 10.52
C VAL A 211 14.75 1.10 9.83
N ILE A 212 15.11 -0.17 10.07
CA ILE A 212 16.32 -0.79 9.52
C ILE A 212 16.28 -0.87 7.98
N PRO A 213 15.30 -1.54 7.33
CA PRO A 213 15.25 -1.60 5.87
C PRO A 213 15.08 -0.21 5.25
N THR A 214 14.43 0.72 5.96
CA THR A 214 14.25 2.10 5.52
C THR A 214 15.57 2.87 5.49
N PHE A 215 16.43 2.66 6.49
CA PHE A 215 17.76 3.25 6.52
C PHE A 215 18.65 2.71 5.39
N ILE A 216 18.58 1.40 5.13
CA ILE A 216 19.27 0.76 3.99
C ILE A 216 18.76 1.38 2.68
N GLN A 217 17.44 1.54 2.50
CA GLN A 217 16.86 2.21 1.34
C GLN A 217 17.39 3.64 1.17
N LEU A 218 17.50 4.42 2.24
CA LEU A 218 17.99 5.79 2.19
C LEU A 218 19.46 5.87 1.74
N ILE A 219 20.27 4.90 2.16
CA ILE A 219 21.66 4.77 1.70
C ILE A 219 21.70 4.38 0.23
N LEU A 220 20.84 3.44 -0.21
CA LEU A 220 20.85 2.89 -1.57
C LEU A 220 20.29 3.85 -2.64
N LEU A 221 19.25 4.61 -2.34
CA LEU A 221 18.52 5.44 -3.31
C LEU A 221 19.35 6.52 -4.04
N PRO A 222 20.34 7.19 -3.43
CA PRO A 222 21.21 8.14 -4.12
C PRO A 222 21.90 7.60 -5.38
N TRP A 223 22.22 6.30 -5.42
CA TRP A 223 22.85 5.67 -6.59
C TRP A 223 21.89 5.38 -7.74
N PHE A 224 20.57 5.51 -7.53
CA PHE A 224 19.56 5.29 -8.57
C PHE A 224 19.24 6.59 -9.32
N PRO A 225 19.03 6.53 -10.65
CA PRO A 225 18.65 7.69 -11.44
C PRO A 225 17.23 8.17 -11.09
N GLU A 226 16.92 9.44 -11.30
CA GLU A 226 15.53 9.90 -11.24
C GLU A 226 14.77 9.44 -12.50
N SER A 227 13.44 9.38 -12.44
CA SER A 227 12.61 9.01 -13.59
C SER A 227 12.91 9.89 -14.82
N PRO A 228 13.28 9.32 -15.98
CA PRO A 228 13.51 10.06 -17.22
C PRO A 228 12.30 10.89 -17.64
N ARG A 229 11.08 10.37 -17.38
CA ARG A 229 9.84 11.09 -17.65
C ARG A 229 9.77 12.40 -16.85
N TYR A 230 10.10 12.33 -15.56
CA TYR A 230 10.09 13.49 -14.67
C TYR A 230 11.11 14.55 -15.10
N LEU A 231 12.30 14.11 -15.51
CA LEU A 231 13.36 15.00 -15.97
C LEU A 231 12.98 15.75 -17.27
N LEU A 232 12.21 15.11 -18.15
CA LEU A 232 11.74 15.71 -19.40
C LEU A 232 10.52 16.61 -19.25
N ILE A 233 9.40 16.10 -18.71
CA ILE A 233 8.14 16.86 -18.75
C ILE A 233 8.16 17.96 -17.68
N GLU A 234 8.54 17.61 -16.46
CA GLU A 234 8.44 18.54 -15.33
C GLU A 234 9.69 19.43 -15.20
N LYS A 235 10.87 18.99 -15.64
CA LYS A 235 12.12 19.76 -15.52
C LYS A 235 12.73 20.27 -16.83
N ASP A 236 12.20 19.89 -17.99
CA ASP A 236 12.71 20.25 -19.32
C ASP A 236 14.23 20.01 -19.50
N ASN A 237 14.78 19.02 -18.80
CA ASN A 237 16.22 18.73 -18.79
C ASN A 237 16.54 17.53 -19.67
N VAL A 238 16.72 17.82 -20.97
CA VAL A 238 17.04 16.82 -21.99
C VAL A 238 18.36 16.10 -21.70
N HIS A 239 19.38 16.82 -21.21
CA HIS A 239 20.70 16.22 -20.97
C HIS A 239 20.67 15.18 -19.83
N ALA A 240 20.02 15.51 -18.71
CA ALA A 240 19.86 14.59 -17.57
C ALA A 240 19.00 13.36 -17.92
N THR A 241 18.11 13.50 -18.90
CA THR A 241 17.29 12.39 -19.40
C THR A 241 18.11 11.43 -20.26
N ILE A 242 18.97 11.97 -21.12
CA ILE A 242 19.85 11.16 -21.97
C ILE A 242 20.83 10.36 -21.10
N THR A 243 21.40 10.98 -20.05
CA THR A 243 22.30 10.30 -19.11
C THR A 243 21.60 9.26 -18.23
N ALA A 244 20.28 9.37 -18.04
CA ALA A 244 19.47 8.31 -17.43
C ALA A 244 19.23 7.09 -18.36
N GLY A 245 19.77 7.10 -19.59
CA GLY A 245 19.94 5.92 -20.44
C GLY A 245 18.82 5.61 -21.42
N VAL A 246 17.94 6.56 -21.75
CA VAL A 246 16.68 6.27 -22.49
C VAL A 246 16.40 7.25 -23.66
N PRO A 247 17.22 7.35 -24.74
CA PRO A 247 16.94 8.30 -25.82
C PRO A 247 15.80 7.89 -26.78
N PHE A 248 15.70 6.61 -27.17
CA PHE A 248 14.77 6.14 -28.21
C PHE A 248 13.34 5.81 -27.71
N LEU A 249 13.12 5.89 -26.41
CA LEU A 249 11.88 5.48 -25.72
C LEU A 249 10.95 6.67 -25.43
N ILE A 250 11.44 7.89 -25.63
CA ILE A 250 10.83 9.15 -25.20
C ILE A 250 9.59 9.51 -26.03
N THR A 251 9.66 9.47 -27.36
CA THR A 251 8.60 10.06 -28.20
C THR A 251 7.32 9.23 -28.28
N ALA A 252 7.37 7.91 -28.10
CA ALA A 252 6.19 7.04 -28.27
C ALA A 252 5.45 6.70 -26.96
N GLU A 253 6.12 6.75 -25.80
CA GLU A 253 5.53 6.32 -24.53
C GLU A 253 5.07 7.47 -23.64
N LEU A 254 5.73 8.63 -23.71
CA LEU A 254 5.37 9.81 -22.91
C LEU A 254 3.94 10.27 -23.15
N PHE A 255 3.49 10.26 -24.41
CA PHE A 255 2.11 10.61 -24.77
C PHE A 255 1.07 9.55 -24.35
N LYS A 256 1.49 8.31 -24.05
CA LYS A 256 0.61 7.23 -23.54
C LYS A 256 0.60 7.12 -22.01
N GLN A 257 1.35 7.97 -21.30
CA GLN A 257 1.61 7.82 -19.86
C GLN A 257 0.84 8.83 -18.98
N SER A 258 0.13 9.80 -19.57
CA SER A 258 -0.54 10.91 -18.86
C SER A 258 -1.49 10.43 -17.76
N HIS A 259 -2.19 9.32 -17.96
CA HIS A 259 -3.25 8.88 -17.07
C HIS A 259 -2.81 7.91 -15.96
N ARG A 260 -1.58 7.35 -16.03
CA ARG A 260 -1.10 6.38 -15.01
C ARG A 260 -1.05 6.94 -13.59
N PRO A 261 -0.59 8.18 -13.34
CA PRO A 261 -0.61 8.73 -11.98
C PRO A 261 -2.01 8.80 -11.38
N ALA A 262 -3.01 9.23 -12.16
CA ALA A 262 -4.41 9.23 -11.73
C ALA A 262 -4.91 7.81 -11.45
N ALA A 263 -4.52 6.85 -12.29
CA ALA A 263 -4.85 5.44 -12.11
C ALA A 263 -4.34 4.87 -10.79
N TYR A 264 -3.09 5.16 -10.45
CA TYR A 264 -2.48 4.73 -9.19
C TYR A 264 -3.12 5.38 -7.96
N ILE A 265 -3.52 6.65 -8.03
CA ILE A 265 -4.14 7.38 -6.90
C ILE A 265 -5.48 6.76 -6.53
N ILE A 266 -6.39 6.62 -7.49
CA ILE A 266 -7.73 6.07 -7.24
C ILE A 266 -7.63 4.59 -6.91
N GLY A 267 -6.77 3.86 -7.63
CA GLY A 267 -6.53 2.45 -7.37
C GLY A 267 -6.00 2.19 -5.96
N GLY A 268 -5.04 3.00 -5.51
CA GLY A 268 -4.53 3.00 -4.15
C GLY A 268 -5.61 3.38 -3.13
N SER A 269 -6.40 4.42 -3.41
CA SER A 269 -7.47 4.86 -2.52
C SER A 269 -8.50 3.75 -2.25
N LEU A 270 -8.96 3.07 -3.31
CA LEU A 270 -9.88 1.93 -3.17
C LEU A 270 -9.27 0.75 -2.39
N ASN A 271 -7.97 0.49 -2.59
CA ASN A 271 -7.26 -0.53 -1.82
C ASN A 271 -7.24 -0.19 -0.33
N TRP A 272 -6.93 1.06 0.03
CA TRP A 272 -6.88 1.49 1.42
C TRP A 272 -8.25 1.53 2.10
N VAL A 273 -9.31 1.91 1.38
CA VAL A 273 -10.69 1.81 1.88
C VAL A 273 -11.08 0.36 2.15
N SER A 274 -10.72 -0.56 1.26
CA SER A 274 -10.96 -2.00 1.45
C SER A 274 -10.19 -2.52 2.68
N ASN A 275 -8.92 -2.12 2.82
CA ASN A 275 -8.08 -2.51 3.96
C ASN A 275 -8.62 -1.96 5.30
N PHE A 276 -9.11 -0.71 5.32
CA PHE A 276 -9.74 -0.11 6.49
C PHE A 276 -10.99 -0.90 6.90
N THR A 277 -11.86 -1.18 5.93
CA THR A 277 -13.11 -1.91 6.16
C THR A 277 -12.84 -3.27 6.77
N VAL A 278 -11.92 -4.05 6.20
CA VAL A 278 -11.56 -5.37 6.72
C VAL A 278 -10.87 -5.27 8.09
N GLY A 279 -9.88 -4.39 8.24
CA GLY A 279 -9.12 -4.26 9.50
C GLY A 279 -9.98 -3.82 10.68
N PHE A 280 -11.02 -3.00 10.42
CA PHE A 280 -11.93 -2.53 11.46
C PHE A 280 -13.03 -3.55 11.78
N ILE A 281 -13.65 -4.15 10.75
CA ILE A 281 -14.83 -5.02 10.92
C ILE A 281 -14.43 -6.43 11.35
N PHE A 282 -13.27 -6.94 10.90
CA PHE A 282 -12.87 -8.33 11.13
C PHE A 282 -12.82 -8.73 12.63
N PRO A 283 -12.25 -7.92 13.55
CA PRO A 283 -12.27 -8.26 14.98
C PRO A 283 -13.69 -8.45 15.55
N PHE A 284 -14.66 -7.61 15.14
CA PHE A 284 -16.05 -7.72 15.58
C PHE A 284 -16.78 -8.92 14.95
N MET A 285 -16.48 -9.22 13.68
CA MET A 285 -16.97 -10.46 13.04
C MET A 285 -16.44 -11.70 13.75
N GLN A 286 -15.18 -11.68 14.18
CA GLN A 286 -14.57 -12.79 14.89
C GLN A 286 -15.18 -12.98 16.29
N MET A 287 -15.51 -11.89 17.00
CA MET A 287 -16.19 -11.95 18.29
C MET A 287 -17.61 -12.54 18.20
N SER A 288 -18.37 -12.22 17.15
CA SER A 288 -19.76 -12.66 17.01
C SER A 288 -19.92 -14.02 16.34
N ALA A 289 -19.16 -14.29 15.28
CA ALA A 289 -19.34 -15.45 14.41
C ALA A 289 -18.19 -16.46 14.48
N GLY A 290 -17.09 -16.16 15.20
CA GLY A 290 -15.94 -17.05 15.30
C GLY A 290 -15.41 -17.50 13.93
N ALA A 291 -15.25 -18.80 13.72
CA ALA A 291 -14.78 -19.37 12.46
C ALA A 291 -15.74 -19.17 11.26
N TYR A 292 -17.02 -18.86 11.49
CA TYR A 292 -17.94 -18.58 10.38
C TYR A 292 -17.67 -17.23 9.69
N SER A 293 -16.87 -16.34 10.32
CA SER A 293 -16.42 -15.08 9.73
C SER A 293 -15.73 -15.27 8.38
N TYR A 294 -15.04 -16.41 8.18
CA TYR A 294 -14.32 -16.76 6.96
C TYR A 294 -15.24 -17.05 5.76
N LEU A 295 -16.50 -17.47 5.98
CA LEU A 295 -17.46 -17.71 4.90
C LEU A 295 -17.85 -16.41 4.17
N VAL A 296 -17.86 -15.29 4.88
CA VAL A 296 -18.08 -13.97 4.28
C VAL A 296 -16.97 -13.65 3.29
N PHE A 297 -15.72 -13.89 3.65
CA PHE A 297 -14.57 -13.69 2.76
C PHE A 297 -14.59 -14.66 1.58
N ALA A 298 -14.95 -15.93 1.80
CA ALA A 298 -15.08 -16.91 0.73
C ALA A 298 -16.12 -16.48 -0.32
N THR A 299 -17.27 -15.95 0.13
CA THR A 299 -18.34 -15.45 -0.75
C THR A 299 -17.89 -14.25 -1.58
N VAL A 300 -17.19 -13.29 -0.96
CA VAL A 300 -16.62 -12.14 -1.66
C VAL A 300 -15.57 -12.59 -2.69
N CYS A 301 -14.68 -13.53 -2.34
CA CYS A 301 -13.67 -14.05 -3.24
C CYS A 301 -14.29 -14.76 -4.45
N PHE A 302 -15.31 -15.59 -4.23
CA PHE A 302 -16.04 -16.28 -5.29
C PHE A 302 -16.74 -15.29 -6.23
N SER A 303 -17.37 -14.26 -5.68
CA SER A 303 -18.02 -13.19 -6.47
C SER A 303 -17.02 -12.43 -7.34
N VAL A 304 -15.83 -12.11 -6.80
CA VAL A 304 -14.75 -11.47 -7.55
C VAL A 304 -14.21 -12.41 -8.64
N ALA A 305 -14.08 -13.71 -8.37
CA ALA A 305 -13.64 -14.69 -9.37
C ALA A 305 -14.62 -14.78 -10.55
N ILE A 306 -15.92 -14.82 -10.28
CA ILE A 306 -16.98 -14.75 -11.30
C ILE A 306 -16.85 -13.46 -12.11
N TYR A 307 -16.74 -12.32 -11.44
CA TYR A 307 -16.60 -11.02 -12.10
C TYR A 307 -15.38 -10.99 -13.03
N VAL A 308 -14.21 -11.44 -12.56
CA VAL A 308 -12.98 -11.50 -13.35
C VAL A 308 -13.17 -12.42 -14.56
N TYR A 309 -13.79 -13.59 -14.37
CA TYR A 309 -13.98 -14.56 -15.46
C TYR A 309 -14.89 -14.03 -16.58
N PHE A 310 -16.01 -13.38 -16.24
CA PHE A 310 -16.99 -12.94 -17.25
C PHE A 310 -16.74 -11.54 -17.80
N ILE A 311 -16.33 -10.61 -16.95
CA ILE A 311 -16.24 -9.20 -17.32
C ILE A 311 -14.87 -8.87 -17.90
N ILE A 312 -13.79 -9.49 -17.41
CA ILE A 312 -12.43 -9.04 -17.70
C ILE A 312 -11.82 -9.86 -18.83
N PRO A 313 -11.67 -9.28 -20.04
CA PRO A 313 -11.04 -9.96 -21.16
C PRO A 313 -9.56 -10.20 -20.92
N GLU A 314 -9.06 -11.31 -21.47
CA GLU A 314 -7.64 -11.64 -21.43
C GLU A 314 -6.84 -10.62 -22.26
N THR A 315 -5.86 -9.98 -21.60
CA THR A 315 -5.01 -8.92 -22.16
C THR A 315 -3.63 -9.42 -22.60
N LYS A 316 -3.28 -10.68 -22.31
CA LYS A 316 -2.01 -11.28 -22.73
C LYS A 316 -1.82 -11.18 -24.25
N ASN A 317 -0.65 -10.70 -24.67
CA ASN A 317 -0.23 -10.51 -26.07
C ASN A 317 -1.07 -9.52 -26.90
N LYS A 318 -1.90 -8.68 -26.28
CA LYS A 318 -2.68 -7.66 -26.98
C LYS A 318 -2.08 -6.28 -26.80
N THR A 319 -2.15 -5.47 -27.86
CA THR A 319 -1.73 -4.06 -27.83
C THR A 319 -2.73 -3.22 -27.05
N PHE A 320 -2.29 -2.05 -26.56
CA PHE A 320 -3.18 -1.13 -25.83
C PHE A 320 -4.40 -0.69 -26.66
N MET A 321 -4.24 -0.55 -27.99
CA MET A 321 -5.34 -0.21 -28.88
C MET A 321 -6.36 -1.34 -29.01
N GLU A 322 -5.91 -2.58 -29.16
CA GLU A 322 -6.80 -3.75 -29.20
C GLU A 322 -7.52 -3.94 -27.87
N ILE A 323 -6.82 -3.70 -26.75
CA ILE A 323 -7.43 -3.72 -25.42
C ILE A 323 -8.51 -2.64 -25.33
N SER A 324 -8.22 -1.39 -25.72
CA SER A 324 -9.22 -0.31 -25.73
C SER A 324 -10.45 -0.67 -26.58
N GLN A 325 -10.25 -1.19 -27.79
CA GLN A 325 -11.34 -1.60 -28.68
C GLN A 325 -12.20 -2.76 -28.14
N MET A 326 -11.62 -3.72 -27.40
CA MET A 326 -12.38 -4.80 -26.79
C MET A 326 -13.34 -4.32 -25.71
N PHE A 327 -12.97 -3.30 -24.96
CA PHE A 327 -13.82 -2.72 -23.93
C PHE A 327 -14.82 -1.71 -24.50
N SER A 328 -14.51 -1.04 -25.63
CA SER A 328 -15.49 -0.20 -26.34
C SER A 328 -16.55 -0.99 -27.10
N ARG A 329 -16.33 -2.29 -27.36
CA ARG A 329 -17.27 -3.18 -28.07
C ARG A 329 -18.22 -3.96 -27.13
N LYS A 330 -17.97 -3.94 -25.82
CA LYS A 330 -18.84 -4.55 -24.79
C LYS A 330 -19.70 -3.46 -24.16
#